data_AF-A0A3C1TM95-F1
#
_entry.id   AF-A0A3C1TM95-F1
#
_cell.length_a   1.000
_cell.length_b   1.000
_cell.length_c   1.000
_cell.angle_alpha   90.00
_cell.angle_beta   90.00
_cell.angle_gamma   90.00
#
_symmetry.space_group_name_H-M   'P 1'
#
loop_
_entity.id
_entity.type
_entity.pdbx_description
1 polymer ?
#
loop_
_entity_poly.entity_id
_entity_poly.type
_entity_poly.pdbx_seq_one_letter_code
_entity_poly.pdbx_strand_id
1 'polypeptide(L)'
;MKKIITYFCAFFLLMPQISLSAEFNPNFIITDEALQNKDTMTVSDIQIFLEEKNSALADFITEYQDGSRQKASTIIYNSAQKYSINPKYLLVKLQKEQSLITEKNPSQKQLDWATGYAVCDSCSKDDPDIQEYKGFAKQVDKAADVMRGYYEKVSSQAWIKRAGQTYNIDEQDITPATNATAFLYTYTPHLHGNQNFWTIWQSWFEQSYPDGTLAKTSTDTTVYLIQNGKKRKISNMTSLITRFDPKLIITITKSELDKLEEGIEIKLPNYAIVSSPSGYYLLDYDYKRKFDSYDVVRAIGYNPAEIMEVTDTELSEYLPGKNISADVKDLTGRLVQLKGTNNFYYIKDDTYAPILDKKIIQLNFPNLTIDKVDNSAFNNLNKTEPILPKNGTIIGVEGEATIYVMENGKKRHINNEETFLQYGYNWKNVVWISFSAALIIPEGQPLQLIEQLDNLDVVTTSDISSL
;
A
#
# COMPACT_ATOMS: atom_id res chain seq x y z
N MET A 1 -0.37 61.87 1.90
CA MET A 1 -0.34 60.84 0.84
C MET A 1 -0.25 59.47 1.49
N LYS A 2 -1.37 58.78 1.70
CA LYS A 2 -1.42 57.42 2.26
C LYS A 2 -1.48 56.42 1.10
N LYS A 3 -0.56 55.46 1.09
CA LYS A 3 -0.44 54.38 0.10
C LYS A 3 -1.57 53.37 0.32
N ILE A 4 -2.36 53.09 -0.72
CA ILE A 4 -3.31 51.97 -0.77
C ILE A 4 -2.55 50.80 -1.42
N ILE A 5 -2.34 49.73 -0.65
CA ILE A 5 -1.82 48.45 -1.14
C ILE A 5 -3.04 47.57 -1.40
N THR A 6 -3.32 47.31 -2.67
CA THR A 6 -4.38 46.39 -3.10
C THR A 6 -3.85 44.96 -2.99
N TYR A 7 -4.36 44.18 -2.04
CA TYR A 7 -4.12 42.74 -1.98
C TYR A 7 -4.98 42.05 -3.04
N PHE A 8 -4.32 41.45 -4.04
CA PHE A 8 -4.96 40.57 -5.01
C PHE A 8 -4.99 39.16 -4.40
N CYS A 9 -6.09 38.79 -3.75
CA CYS A 9 -6.33 37.41 -3.36
C CYS A 9 -6.65 36.59 -4.61
N ALA A 10 -5.67 35.82 -5.10
CA ALA A 10 -5.90 34.79 -6.10
C ALA A 10 -6.70 33.65 -5.45
N PHE A 11 -8.00 33.61 -5.75
CA PHE A 11 -8.87 32.48 -5.41
C PHE A 11 -8.51 31.32 -6.33
N PHE A 12 -7.67 30.40 -5.86
CA PHE A 12 -7.46 29.12 -6.54
C PHE A 12 -8.78 28.34 -6.48
N LEU A 13 -9.51 28.35 -7.59
CA LEU A 13 -10.56 27.36 -7.84
C LEU A 13 -9.87 26.00 -7.98
N LEU A 14 -9.79 25.28 -6.87
CA LEU A 14 -9.55 23.84 -6.85
C LEU A 14 -10.70 23.19 -7.62
N MET A 15 -10.52 22.98 -8.92
CA MET A 15 -11.37 22.05 -9.65
C MET A 15 -11.12 20.66 -9.05
N PRO A 16 -12.16 19.94 -8.60
CA PRO A 16 -11.99 18.55 -8.21
C PRO A 16 -11.49 17.79 -9.43
N GLN A 17 -10.29 17.22 -9.32
CA GLN A 17 -9.77 16.29 -10.31
C GLN A 17 -10.65 15.04 -10.20
N ILE A 18 -11.31 14.67 -11.29
CA ILE A 18 -12.10 13.43 -11.37
C ILE A 18 -11.09 12.29 -11.44
N SER A 19 -10.72 11.78 -10.29
CA SER A 19 -10.16 10.44 -10.17
C SER A 19 -11.30 9.48 -10.54
N LEU A 20 -11.09 8.61 -11.52
CA LEU A 20 -11.99 7.48 -11.80
C LEU A 20 -11.79 6.43 -10.69
N SER A 21 -12.13 6.81 -9.45
CA SER A 21 -12.50 5.84 -8.43
C SER A 21 -13.67 5.05 -8.98
N ALA A 22 -13.67 3.73 -8.81
CA ALA A 22 -14.87 2.94 -9.06
C ALA A 22 -16.05 3.64 -8.38
N GLU A 23 -17.14 3.88 -9.10
CA GLU A 23 -18.31 4.53 -8.51
C GLU A 23 -19.02 3.51 -7.61
N PHE A 24 -19.53 3.95 -6.45
CA PHE A 24 -20.28 3.08 -5.57
C PHE A 24 -21.51 2.53 -6.31
N ASN A 25 -21.51 1.23 -6.61
CA ASN A 25 -22.65 0.55 -7.19
C ASN A 25 -23.49 -0.09 -6.08
N PRO A 26 -24.69 0.44 -5.76
CA PRO A 26 -25.51 -0.12 -4.69
C PRO A 26 -26.07 -1.51 -5.02
N ASN A 27 -26.07 -1.93 -6.29
CA ASN A 27 -26.46 -3.28 -6.69
C ASN A 27 -25.31 -4.29 -6.58
N PHE A 28 -24.06 -3.84 -6.47
CA PHE A 28 -22.89 -4.71 -6.40
C PHE A 28 -21.80 -4.08 -5.52
N ILE A 29 -21.77 -4.50 -4.25
CA ILE A 29 -20.83 -3.97 -3.27
C ILE A 29 -19.60 -4.88 -3.14
N ILE A 30 -19.80 -6.19 -3.11
CA ILE A 30 -18.75 -7.18 -2.85
C ILE A 30 -19.20 -8.57 -3.34
N THR A 31 -18.25 -9.43 -3.72
CA THR A 31 -18.54 -10.81 -4.15
C THR A 31 -18.76 -11.75 -2.96
N ASP A 32 -19.46 -12.86 -3.21
CA ASP A 32 -19.65 -13.93 -2.22
C ASP A 32 -18.34 -14.62 -1.81
N GLU A 33 -17.40 -14.72 -2.75
CA GLU A 33 -16.06 -15.26 -2.51
C GLU A 33 -15.25 -14.33 -1.62
N ALA A 34 -15.21 -13.03 -1.94
CA ALA A 34 -14.51 -12.03 -1.15
C ALA A 34 -15.00 -12.01 0.30
N LEU A 35 -16.30 -12.11 0.54
CA LEU A 35 -16.82 -12.07 1.92
C LEU A 35 -16.55 -13.37 2.71
N GLN A 36 -16.44 -14.52 2.04
CA GLN A 36 -16.28 -15.84 2.68
C GLN A 36 -14.85 -16.37 2.70
N ASN A 37 -13.91 -15.77 1.95
CA ASN A 37 -12.53 -16.24 1.91
C ASN A 37 -11.82 -15.96 3.25
N LYS A 38 -11.77 -16.97 4.11
CA LYS A 38 -11.17 -16.90 5.45
C LYS A 38 -9.64 -16.86 5.44
N ASP A 39 -9.03 -17.26 4.34
CA ASP A 39 -7.58 -17.48 4.24
C ASP A 39 -6.83 -16.26 3.69
N THR A 40 -7.50 -15.09 3.62
CA THR A 40 -6.92 -13.84 3.11
C THR A 40 -5.94 -13.16 4.05
N MET A 41 -6.01 -13.44 5.36
CA MET A 41 -5.09 -12.88 6.34
C MET A 41 -4.74 -13.90 7.43
N THR A 42 -3.45 -14.04 7.71
CA THR A 42 -2.92 -14.72 8.90
C THR A 42 -3.06 -13.84 10.14
N VAL A 43 -2.80 -14.41 11.33
CA VAL A 43 -2.68 -13.62 12.58
C VAL A 43 -1.63 -12.51 12.43
N SER A 44 -0.51 -12.80 11.77
CA SER A 44 0.57 -11.84 11.56
C SER A 44 0.12 -10.70 10.63
N ASP A 45 -0.63 -11.01 9.58
CA ASP A 45 -1.12 -10.03 8.62
C ASP A 45 -2.07 -9.04 9.29
N ILE A 46 -2.96 -9.55 10.16
CA ILE A 46 -3.88 -8.71 10.93
C ILE A 46 -3.11 -7.85 11.93
N GLN A 47 -2.08 -8.41 12.58
CA GLN A 47 -1.23 -7.65 13.50
C GLN A 47 -0.53 -6.49 12.78
N ILE A 48 0.13 -6.76 11.65
CA ILE A 48 0.81 -5.74 10.83
C ILE A 48 -0.20 -4.69 10.35
N PHE A 49 -1.39 -5.11 9.92
CA PHE A 49 -2.45 -4.19 9.51
C PHE A 49 -2.82 -3.21 10.63
N LEU A 50 -3.01 -3.69 11.86
CA LEU A 50 -3.35 -2.85 13.02
C LEU A 50 -2.20 -1.90 13.38
N GLU A 51 -0.95 -2.36 13.30
CA GLU A 51 0.25 -1.55 13.55
C GLU A 51 0.39 -0.43 12.52
N GLU A 52 0.17 -0.72 11.22
CA GLU A 52 0.24 0.28 10.16
C GLU A 52 -0.88 1.31 10.22
N LYS A 53 -2.05 0.93 10.74
CA LYS A 53 -3.14 1.88 11.03
C LYS A 53 -2.90 2.69 12.31
N ASN A 54 -1.81 2.42 13.04
CA ASN A 54 -1.51 3.01 14.35
C ASN A 54 -2.68 2.82 15.33
N SER A 55 -3.27 1.62 15.31
CA SER A 55 -4.42 1.24 16.11
C SER A 55 -4.02 0.88 17.53
N ALA A 56 -4.80 1.30 18.52
CA ALA A 56 -4.68 0.77 19.88
C ALA A 56 -4.93 -0.75 19.95
N LEU A 57 -5.64 -1.32 18.97
CA LEU A 57 -5.88 -2.76 18.92
C LEU A 57 -4.62 -3.58 18.64
N ALA A 58 -3.54 -2.97 18.12
CA ALA A 58 -2.27 -3.67 17.88
C ALA A 58 -1.68 -4.26 19.18
N ASP A 59 -1.83 -3.54 20.29
CA ASP A 59 -1.35 -3.94 21.61
C ASP A 59 -2.46 -4.44 22.56
N PHE A 60 -3.72 -4.42 22.08
CA PHE A 60 -4.87 -4.79 22.90
C PHE A 60 -4.91 -6.30 23.15
N ILE A 61 -5.00 -6.68 24.42
CA ILE A 61 -5.10 -8.07 24.88
C ILE A 61 -6.33 -8.21 25.78
N THR A 62 -7.20 -9.15 25.47
CA THR A 62 -8.40 -9.43 26.26
C THR A 62 -8.66 -10.94 26.38
N GLU A 63 -9.57 -11.31 27.26
CA GLU A 63 -10.01 -12.69 27.46
C GLU A 63 -10.84 -13.18 26.26
N TYR A 64 -10.53 -14.38 25.76
CA TYR A 64 -11.28 -15.08 24.72
C TYR A 64 -12.28 -16.07 25.36
N GLN A 65 -13.15 -16.68 24.54
CA GLN A 65 -14.26 -17.54 25.04
C GLN A 65 -13.79 -18.74 25.89
N ASP A 66 -12.53 -19.18 25.71
CA ASP A 66 -11.91 -20.28 26.45
C ASP A 66 -11.16 -19.82 27.73
N GLY A 67 -11.26 -18.54 28.10
CA GLY A 67 -10.57 -17.94 29.24
C GLY A 67 -9.10 -17.57 28.97
N SER A 68 -8.58 -17.84 27.77
CA SER A 68 -7.21 -17.44 27.40
C SER A 68 -7.12 -15.95 27.12
N ARG A 69 -5.98 -15.32 27.44
CA ARG A 69 -5.72 -13.93 27.07
C ARG A 69 -5.08 -13.87 25.68
N GLN A 70 -5.77 -13.27 24.73
CA GLN A 70 -5.35 -13.21 23.32
C GLN A 70 -5.26 -11.77 22.83
N LYS A 71 -4.35 -11.51 21.88
CA LYS A 71 -4.31 -10.23 21.15
C LYS A 71 -5.56 -10.07 20.29
N ALA A 72 -5.94 -8.82 20.00
CA ALA A 72 -7.04 -8.52 19.08
C ALA A 72 -6.86 -9.22 17.72
N SER A 73 -5.65 -9.23 17.17
CA SER A 73 -5.30 -9.91 15.91
C SER A 73 -5.63 -11.40 15.92
N THR A 74 -5.29 -12.10 17.01
CA THR A 74 -5.61 -13.53 17.21
C THR A 74 -7.12 -13.76 17.33
N ILE A 75 -7.83 -12.90 18.05
CA ILE A 75 -9.29 -13.00 18.23
C ILE A 75 -10.01 -12.84 16.90
N ILE A 76 -9.62 -11.84 16.09
CA ILE A 76 -10.17 -11.59 14.75
C ILE A 76 -9.93 -12.81 13.85
N TYR A 77 -8.68 -13.30 13.80
CA TYR A 77 -8.33 -14.49 13.02
C TYR A 77 -9.14 -15.72 13.42
N ASN A 78 -9.17 -16.05 14.72
CA ASN A 78 -9.86 -17.24 15.22
C ASN A 78 -11.36 -17.20 14.93
N SER A 79 -11.99 -16.02 15.09
CA SER A 79 -13.41 -15.83 14.78
C SER A 79 -13.66 -15.98 13.28
N ALA A 80 -12.82 -15.40 12.43
CA ALA A 80 -12.89 -15.54 10.98
C ALA A 80 -12.78 -17.01 10.53
N GLN A 81 -11.82 -17.75 11.09
CA GLN A 81 -11.60 -19.15 10.79
C GLN A 81 -12.76 -20.04 11.26
N LYS A 82 -13.25 -19.83 12.48
CA LYS A 82 -14.36 -20.59 13.09
C LYS A 82 -15.62 -20.54 12.24
N TYR A 83 -15.95 -19.36 11.71
CA TYR A 83 -17.17 -19.16 10.91
C TYR A 83 -16.90 -19.15 9.40
N SER A 84 -15.67 -19.46 8.96
CA SER A 84 -15.26 -19.44 7.55
C SER A 84 -15.62 -18.14 6.84
N ILE A 85 -15.24 -17.01 7.43
CA ILE A 85 -15.51 -15.68 6.87
C ILE A 85 -14.22 -14.91 6.65
N ASN A 86 -14.25 -13.88 5.81
CA ASN A 86 -13.06 -13.09 5.54
C ASN A 86 -12.67 -12.19 6.74
N PRO A 87 -11.44 -12.30 7.29
CA PRO A 87 -10.98 -11.41 8.37
C PRO A 87 -10.99 -9.92 8.00
N LYS A 88 -10.83 -9.57 6.73
CA LYS A 88 -10.97 -8.18 6.22
C LYS A 88 -12.36 -7.62 6.50
N TYR A 89 -13.41 -8.43 6.40
CA TYR A 89 -14.78 -7.99 6.74
C TYR A 89 -14.89 -7.57 8.20
N LEU A 90 -14.30 -8.35 9.12
CA LEU A 90 -14.29 -8.01 10.55
C LEU A 90 -13.52 -6.70 10.80
N LEU A 91 -12.41 -6.48 10.12
CA LEU A 91 -11.66 -5.22 10.20
C LEU A 91 -12.50 -4.03 9.72
N VAL A 92 -13.16 -4.13 8.56
CA VAL A 92 -14.06 -3.07 8.06
C VAL A 92 -15.22 -2.86 9.04
N LYS A 93 -15.76 -3.94 9.63
CA LYS A 93 -16.86 -3.86 10.59
C LYS A 93 -16.46 -3.10 11.84
N LEU A 94 -15.33 -3.45 12.46
CA LEU A 94 -14.78 -2.76 13.63
C LEU A 94 -14.58 -1.26 13.38
N GLN A 95 -14.18 -0.89 12.16
CA GLN A 95 -14.04 0.50 11.78
C GLN A 95 -15.37 1.20 11.57
N LYS A 96 -16.24 0.62 10.74
CA LYS A 96 -17.53 1.21 10.40
C LYS A 96 -18.39 1.44 11.64
N GLU A 97 -18.33 0.52 12.61
CA GLU A 97 -19.22 0.54 13.77
C GLU A 97 -18.67 1.37 14.94
N GLN A 98 -17.35 1.37 15.18
CA GLN A 98 -16.77 2.02 16.37
C GLN A 98 -15.44 2.77 16.10
N SER A 99 -15.03 2.92 14.83
CA SER A 99 -13.75 3.52 14.41
C SER A 99 -12.50 2.87 15.01
N LEU A 100 -12.63 1.63 15.50
CA LEU A 100 -11.61 0.99 16.36
C LEU A 100 -10.29 0.71 15.65
N ILE A 101 -10.29 0.55 14.33
CA ILE A 101 -9.06 0.26 13.57
C ILE A 101 -8.16 1.50 13.52
N THR A 102 -8.71 2.70 13.43
CA THR A 102 -7.92 3.95 13.37
C THR A 102 -7.86 4.69 14.71
N GLU A 103 -8.53 4.19 15.74
CA GLU A 103 -8.59 4.81 17.07
C GLU A 103 -7.32 4.51 17.88
N LYS A 104 -6.75 5.54 18.48
CA LYS A 104 -5.54 5.46 19.32
C LYS A 104 -5.87 5.33 20.81
N ASN A 105 -7.04 5.79 21.23
CA ASN A 105 -7.48 5.75 22.62
C ASN A 105 -8.95 5.29 22.71
N PRO A 106 -9.24 4.01 22.40
CA PRO A 106 -10.61 3.52 22.39
C PRO A 106 -11.17 3.53 23.81
N SER A 107 -12.38 4.07 23.95
CA SER A 107 -13.12 3.96 25.20
C SER A 107 -13.50 2.50 25.47
N GLN A 108 -13.65 2.13 26.75
CA GLN A 108 -14.13 0.80 27.12
C GLN A 108 -15.48 0.49 26.46
N LYS A 109 -16.35 1.51 26.30
CA LYS A 109 -17.65 1.36 25.63
C LYS A 109 -17.51 0.98 24.15
N GLN A 110 -16.53 1.53 23.44
CA GLN A 110 -16.24 1.12 22.06
C GLN A 110 -15.79 -0.34 22.01
N LEU A 111 -14.91 -0.76 22.92
CA LEU A 111 -14.43 -2.15 22.99
C LEU A 111 -15.55 -3.13 23.39
N ASP A 112 -16.42 -2.73 24.31
CA ASP A 112 -17.54 -3.53 24.80
C ASP A 112 -18.60 -3.82 23.72
N TRP A 113 -18.75 -2.89 22.77
CA TRP A 113 -19.74 -2.95 21.69
C TRP A 113 -19.08 -2.78 20.32
N ALA A 114 -17.92 -3.41 20.15
CA ALA A 114 -16.97 -3.21 19.04
C ALA A 114 -17.56 -3.32 17.63
N THR A 115 -18.60 -4.13 17.46
CA THR A 115 -19.28 -4.33 16.16
C THR A 115 -20.75 -3.93 16.20
N GLY A 116 -21.21 -3.33 17.30
CA GLY A 116 -22.60 -2.93 17.52
C GLY A 116 -23.59 -4.10 17.62
N TYR A 117 -23.10 -5.34 17.80
CA TYR A 117 -23.99 -6.50 17.83
C TYR A 117 -24.95 -6.42 19.02
N ALA A 118 -26.22 -6.79 18.78
CA ALA A 118 -27.36 -6.72 19.69
C ALA A 118 -27.82 -5.31 20.11
N VAL A 119 -27.21 -4.23 19.61
CA VAL A 119 -27.59 -2.85 19.95
C VAL A 119 -28.30 -2.21 18.77
N CYS A 120 -29.62 -2.03 18.88
CA CYS A 120 -30.39 -1.21 17.92
C CYS A 120 -30.24 0.30 18.19
N ASP A 121 -30.64 1.15 17.23
CA ASP A 121 -30.50 2.60 17.32
C ASP A 121 -31.16 3.24 18.56
N SER A 122 -32.27 2.67 19.01
CA SER A 122 -33.01 3.12 20.20
C SER A 122 -32.73 2.28 21.47
N CYS A 123 -31.85 1.28 21.37
CA CYS A 123 -31.61 0.33 22.46
C CYS A 123 -30.61 0.88 23.51
N SER A 124 -30.88 0.58 24.78
CA SER A 124 -29.91 0.85 25.85
C SER A 124 -28.80 -0.19 25.85
N LYS A 125 -27.56 0.26 26.02
CA LYS A 125 -26.39 -0.63 26.21
C LYS A 125 -26.33 -1.28 27.58
N ASP A 126 -27.19 -0.87 28.51
CA ASP A 126 -27.32 -1.44 29.85
C ASP A 126 -28.51 -2.42 29.95
N ASP A 127 -29.15 -2.75 28.82
CA ASP A 127 -30.22 -3.74 28.79
C ASP A 127 -29.66 -5.11 29.25
N PRO A 128 -30.24 -5.76 30.28
CA PRO A 128 -29.79 -7.05 30.78
C PRO A 128 -29.68 -8.14 29.72
N ASP A 129 -30.57 -8.13 28.72
CA ASP A 129 -30.69 -9.20 27.71
C ASP A 129 -29.50 -9.23 26.75
N ILE A 130 -28.79 -8.09 26.60
CA ILE A 130 -27.65 -8.00 25.68
C ILE A 130 -26.30 -8.08 26.40
N GLN A 131 -26.27 -8.06 27.73
CA GLN A 131 -25.02 -8.04 28.50
C GLN A 131 -24.16 -9.27 28.25
N GLU A 132 -24.75 -10.39 27.85
CA GLU A 132 -24.00 -11.59 27.47
C GLU A 132 -23.04 -11.33 26.29
N TYR A 133 -23.35 -10.38 25.40
CA TYR A 133 -22.57 -10.02 24.22
C TYR A 133 -21.55 -8.90 24.46
N LYS A 134 -21.49 -8.36 25.67
CA LYS A 134 -20.56 -7.30 26.05
C LYS A 134 -19.11 -7.81 26.02
N GLY A 135 -18.25 -7.07 25.33
CA GLY A 135 -16.80 -7.29 25.27
C GLY A 135 -16.30 -7.59 23.86
N PHE A 136 -15.09 -7.09 23.56
CA PHE A 136 -14.50 -7.13 22.21
C PHE A 136 -14.52 -8.53 21.59
N ALA A 137 -14.06 -9.56 22.31
CA ALA A 137 -13.99 -10.92 21.78
C ALA A 137 -15.38 -11.47 21.40
N LYS A 138 -16.40 -11.18 22.20
CA LYS A 138 -17.77 -11.65 21.93
C LYS A 138 -18.41 -10.91 20.77
N GLN A 139 -18.18 -9.60 20.67
CA GLN A 139 -18.64 -8.77 19.56
C GLN A 139 -18.05 -9.24 18.23
N VAL A 140 -16.74 -9.49 18.19
CA VAL A 140 -16.05 -10.00 16.99
C VAL A 140 -16.55 -11.40 16.61
N ASP A 141 -16.67 -12.32 17.58
CA ASP A 141 -17.20 -13.67 17.34
C ASP A 141 -18.64 -13.62 16.81
N LYS A 142 -19.50 -12.77 17.39
CA LYS A 142 -20.90 -12.64 16.95
C LYS A 142 -21.06 -11.95 15.61
N ALA A 143 -20.22 -10.98 15.27
CA ALA A 143 -20.20 -10.40 13.93
C ALA A 143 -19.88 -11.47 12.86
N ALA A 144 -18.95 -12.38 13.17
CA ALA A 144 -18.62 -13.49 12.28
C ALA A 144 -19.76 -14.52 12.19
N ASP A 145 -20.35 -14.89 13.32
CA ASP A 145 -21.50 -15.79 13.44
C ASP A 145 -22.69 -15.30 12.60
N VAL A 146 -23.05 -14.02 12.72
CA VAL A 146 -24.16 -13.42 11.96
C VAL A 146 -23.96 -13.54 10.46
N MET A 147 -22.74 -13.29 9.98
CA MET A 147 -22.42 -13.39 8.56
C MET A 147 -22.52 -14.84 8.06
N ARG A 148 -21.98 -15.81 8.80
CA ARG A 148 -22.10 -17.23 8.44
C ARG A 148 -23.56 -17.70 8.50
N GLY A 149 -24.27 -17.33 9.56
CA GLY A 149 -25.68 -17.65 9.74
C GLY A 149 -26.58 -17.08 8.65
N TYR A 150 -26.21 -15.96 8.02
CA TYR A 150 -26.90 -15.47 6.82
C TYR A 150 -26.85 -16.52 5.70
N TYR A 151 -25.67 -17.02 5.33
CA TYR A 151 -25.53 -18.00 4.23
C TYR A 151 -26.23 -19.33 4.52
N GLU A 152 -26.31 -19.73 5.79
CA GLU A 152 -27.05 -20.92 6.20
C GLU A 152 -28.57 -20.76 6.09
N LYS A 153 -29.07 -19.53 6.25
CA LYS A 153 -30.51 -19.23 6.36
C LYS A 153 -31.10 -18.54 5.13
N VAL A 154 -30.26 -18.02 4.24
CA VAL A 154 -30.68 -17.20 3.08
C VAL A 154 -31.69 -17.93 2.20
N SER A 155 -31.65 -19.26 2.09
CA SER A 155 -32.61 -20.02 1.31
C SER A 155 -33.95 -20.25 2.01
N SER A 156 -33.99 -20.25 3.35
CA SER A 156 -35.14 -20.70 4.15
C SER A 156 -35.93 -19.58 4.84
N GLN A 157 -35.32 -18.42 5.09
CA GLN A 157 -35.95 -17.31 5.80
C GLN A 157 -36.42 -16.22 4.84
N ALA A 158 -37.71 -15.86 4.91
CA ALA A 158 -38.33 -14.91 3.99
C ALA A 158 -37.92 -13.44 4.25
N TRP A 159 -37.53 -13.10 5.48
CA TRP A 159 -37.12 -11.73 5.84
C TRP A 159 -35.69 -11.38 5.38
N ILE A 160 -34.87 -12.40 5.05
CA ILE A 160 -33.49 -12.24 4.61
C ILE A 160 -33.48 -11.83 3.13
N LYS A 161 -32.75 -10.75 2.81
CA LYS A 161 -32.60 -10.29 1.43
C LYS A 161 -31.67 -11.23 0.65
N ARG A 162 -31.91 -11.40 -0.65
CA ARG A 162 -31.25 -12.37 -1.52
C ARG A 162 -30.81 -11.72 -2.83
N ALA A 163 -29.81 -12.32 -3.47
CA ALA A 163 -29.39 -11.90 -4.81
C ALA A 163 -30.54 -12.03 -5.83
N GLY A 164 -30.58 -11.11 -6.80
CA GLY A 164 -31.53 -11.10 -7.91
C GLY A 164 -32.96 -10.67 -7.56
N GLN A 165 -33.25 -10.33 -6.30
CA GLN A 165 -34.54 -9.78 -5.88
C GLN A 165 -34.43 -8.28 -5.63
N THR A 166 -35.46 -7.52 -6.02
CA THR A 166 -35.52 -6.07 -5.83
C THR A 166 -36.10 -5.72 -4.47
N TYR A 167 -35.45 -4.82 -3.76
CA TYR A 167 -35.88 -4.27 -2.47
C TYR A 167 -35.85 -2.74 -2.53
N ASN A 168 -36.84 -2.10 -1.90
CA ASN A 168 -36.79 -0.67 -1.70
C ASN A 168 -35.93 -0.35 -0.47
N ILE A 169 -34.84 0.40 -0.68
CA ILE A 169 -33.87 0.82 0.34
C ILE A 169 -33.66 2.33 0.18
N ASP A 170 -33.98 3.09 1.23
CA ASP A 170 -33.91 4.57 1.20
C ASP A 170 -34.57 5.16 -0.06
N GLU A 171 -35.80 4.71 -0.37
CA GLU A 171 -36.60 5.14 -1.54
C GLU A 171 -36.02 4.75 -2.92
N GLN A 172 -34.94 3.95 -2.95
CA GLN A 172 -34.34 3.43 -4.18
C GLN A 172 -34.58 1.93 -4.34
N ASP A 173 -34.92 1.49 -5.55
CA ASP A 173 -35.02 0.08 -5.89
C ASP A 173 -33.63 -0.51 -6.13
N ILE A 174 -33.22 -1.41 -5.23
CA ILE A 174 -31.92 -2.10 -5.26
C ILE A 174 -32.15 -3.58 -5.54
N THR A 175 -31.43 -4.11 -6.52
CA THR A 175 -31.40 -5.54 -6.86
C THR A 175 -29.98 -6.05 -6.63
N PRO A 176 -29.66 -6.61 -5.44
CA PRO A 176 -28.33 -7.10 -5.15
C PRO A 176 -27.90 -8.18 -6.16
N ALA A 177 -26.73 -8.01 -6.77
CA ALA A 177 -26.18 -8.97 -7.73
C ALA A 177 -25.55 -10.20 -7.05
N THR A 178 -25.15 -10.07 -5.78
CA THR A 178 -24.53 -11.15 -4.98
C THR A 178 -25.23 -11.32 -3.65
N ASN A 179 -25.12 -12.52 -3.05
CA ASN A 179 -25.69 -12.74 -1.72
C ASN A 179 -24.91 -11.97 -0.64
N ALA A 180 -23.62 -11.71 -0.85
CA ALA A 180 -22.83 -10.83 0.00
C ALA A 180 -23.35 -9.40 -0.01
N THR A 181 -23.68 -8.84 -1.18
CA THR A 181 -24.33 -7.52 -1.28
C THR A 181 -25.70 -7.55 -0.58
N ALA A 182 -26.50 -8.60 -0.78
CA ALA A 182 -27.79 -8.74 -0.13
C ALA A 182 -27.69 -8.90 1.41
N PHE A 183 -26.65 -9.57 1.91
CA PHE A 183 -26.32 -9.66 3.33
C PHE A 183 -26.08 -8.28 3.93
N LEU A 184 -25.28 -7.44 3.28
CA LEU A 184 -25.00 -6.10 3.76
C LEU A 184 -26.28 -5.25 3.90
N TYR A 185 -27.22 -5.35 2.94
CA TYR A 185 -28.54 -4.73 3.06
C TYR A 185 -29.51 -5.43 4.04
N THR A 186 -29.28 -6.71 4.33
CA THR A 186 -30.02 -7.42 5.38
C THR A 186 -29.60 -6.90 6.76
N TYR A 187 -28.30 -6.69 6.96
CA TYR A 187 -27.75 -6.20 8.21
C TYR A 187 -27.92 -4.69 8.39
N THR A 188 -27.65 -3.90 7.35
CA THR A 188 -27.76 -2.43 7.33
C THR A 188 -28.68 -2.04 6.16
N PRO A 189 -29.99 -1.86 6.38
CA PRO A 189 -30.94 -1.52 5.33
C PRO A 189 -30.89 -0.03 4.93
N HIS A 190 -29.68 0.51 4.71
CA HIS A 190 -29.43 1.90 4.32
C HIS A 190 -28.32 2.00 3.29
N LEU A 191 -28.50 2.84 2.26
CA LEU A 191 -27.51 3.11 1.22
C LEU A 191 -26.23 3.69 1.81
N HIS A 192 -26.35 4.72 2.66
CA HIS A 192 -25.19 5.41 3.22
C HIS A 192 -24.28 4.49 4.04
N GLY A 193 -24.87 3.61 4.87
CA GLY A 193 -24.11 2.64 5.65
C GLY A 193 -23.33 1.65 4.78
N ASN A 194 -23.93 1.24 3.66
CA ASN A 194 -23.32 0.33 2.69
C ASN A 194 -22.25 1.01 1.83
N GLN A 195 -22.46 2.28 1.46
CA GLN A 195 -21.43 3.11 0.84
C GLN A 195 -20.23 3.28 1.77
N ASN A 196 -20.44 3.49 3.07
CA ASN A 196 -19.33 3.57 4.04
C ASN A 196 -18.55 2.26 4.14
N PHE A 197 -19.23 1.10 4.13
CA PHE A 197 -18.55 -0.20 4.08
C PHE A 197 -17.71 -0.32 2.82
N TRP A 198 -18.29 -0.04 1.65
CA TRP A 198 -17.61 -0.11 0.36
C TRP A 198 -16.38 0.81 0.33
N THR A 199 -16.52 2.07 0.75
CA THR A 199 -15.42 3.05 0.78
C THR A 199 -14.27 2.59 1.69
N ILE A 200 -14.56 2.05 2.88
CA ILE A 200 -13.53 1.53 3.78
C ILE A 200 -12.86 0.30 3.17
N TRP A 201 -13.64 -0.62 2.60
CA TRP A 201 -13.11 -1.81 1.94
C TRP A 201 -12.18 -1.44 0.79
N GLN A 202 -12.63 -0.58 -0.12
CA GLN A 202 -11.82 -0.13 -1.25
C GLN A 202 -10.55 0.58 -0.76
N SER A 203 -10.69 1.53 0.17
CA SER A 203 -9.54 2.27 0.71
C SER A 203 -8.44 1.37 1.31
N TRP A 204 -8.79 0.20 1.83
CA TRP A 204 -7.85 -0.66 2.55
C TRP A 204 -7.40 -1.89 1.78
N PHE A 205 -8.25 -2.40 0.92
CA PHE A 205 -8.08 -3.71 0.29
C PHE A 205 -8.28 -3.67 -1.22
N GLU A 206 -8.60 -2.51 -1.82
CA GLU A 206 -8.57 -2.38 -3.27
C GLU A 206 -7.15 -2.60 -3.78
N GLN A 207 -7.12 -3.21 -4.95
CA GLN A 207 -5.93 -3.57 -5.69
C GLN A 207 -4.97 -2.38 -5.84
N SER A 208 -3.84 -2.44 -5.14
CA SER A 208 -2.73 -1.51 -5.35
C SER A 208 -1.46 -2.28 -5.67
N TYR A 209 -0.80 -1.88 -6.75
CA TYR A 209 0.56 -2.30 -7.06
C TYR A 209 1.51 -1.56 -6.11
N PRO A 210 2.47 -2.25 -5.48
CA PRO A 210 3.43 -1.63 -4.57
C PRO A 210 4.19 -0.46 -5.21
N ASP A 211 4.51 0.55 -4.40
CA ASP A 211 5.42 1.62 -4.82
C ASP A 211 6.73 1.03 -5.35
N GLY A 212 7.18 1.56 -6.50
CA GLY A 212 8.34 1.04 -7.22
C GLY A 212 8.00 0.05 -8.34
N THR A 213 6.73 -0.36 -8.47
CA THR A 213 6.31 -1.23 -9.58
C THR A 213 6.47 -0.53 -10.92
N LEU A 214 7.17 -1.17 -11.85
CA LEU A 214 7.24 -0.74 -13.24
C LEU A 214 6.21 -1.51 -14.05
N ALA A 215 5.29 -0.82 -14.71
CA ALA A 215 4.19 -1.45 -15.42
C ALA A 215 4.06 -0.93 -16.84
N LYS A 216 3.56 -1.79 -17.73
CA LYS A 216 3.07 -1.44 -19.07
C LYS A 216 1.85 -2.29 -19.40
N THR A 217 1.16 -1.98 -20.50
CA THR A 217 0.11 -2.85 -21.02
C THR A 217 0.67 -3.82 -22.06
N SER A 218 -0.12 -4.82 -22.45
CA SER A 218 0.27 -5.77 -23.50
C SER A 218 0.33 -5.15 -24.90
N THR A 219 -0.37 -4.04 -25.11
CA THR A 219 -0.51 -3.36 -26.41
C THR A 219 0.29 -2.06 -26.52
N ASP A 220 0.76 -1.50 -25.40
CA ASP A 220 1.52 -0.25 -25.34
C ASP A 220 2.92 -0.48 -24.74
N THR A 221 3.94 0.06 -25.39
CA THR A 221 5.33 0.00 -24.91
C THR A 221 5.65 1.05 -23.86
N THR A 222 4.75 2.00 -23.61
CA THR A 222 4.92 3.05 -22.59
C THR A 222 5.03 2.42 -21.21
N VAL A 223 6.12 2.73 -20.52
CA VAL A 223 6.40 2.24 -19.16
C VAL A 223 6.00 3.31 -18.16
N TYR A 224 5.32 2.88 -17.10
CA TYR A 224 4.92 3.70 -15.97
C TYR A 224 5.60 3.21 -14.71
N LEU A 225 6.03 4.12 -13.85
CA LEU A 225 6.32 3.85 -12.45
C LEU A 225 5.03 4.03 -11.65
N ILE A 226 4.65 3.04 -10.86
CA ILE A 226 3.58 3.17 -9.87
C ILE A 226 4.21 3.61 -8.55
N GLN A 227 3.78 4.76 -8.04
CA GLN A 227 4.33 5.37 -6.83
C GLN A 227 3.32 6.32 -6.20
N ASN A 228 3.12 6.22 -4.88
CA ASN A 228 2.19 7.03 -4.10
C ASN A 228 0.75 6.99 -4.68
N GLY A 229 0.30 5.83 -5.16
CA GLY A 229 -1.01 5.65 -5.79
C GLY A 229 -1.16 6.27 -7.19
N LYS A 230 -0.09 6.81 -7.77
CA LYS A 230 -0.09 7.42 -9.10
C LYS A 230 0.69 6.56 -10.10
N LYS A 231 0.32 6.65 -11.37
CA LYS A 231 1.16 6.20 -12.49
C LYS A 231 1.97 7.39 -13.02
N ARG A 232 3.28 7.24 -13.06
CA ARG A 232 4.21 8.24 -13.58
C ARG A 232 4.82 7.71 -14.84
N LYS A 233 4.44 8.28 -15.98
CA LYS A 233 5.02 7.89 -17.28
C LYS A 233 6.53 8.07 -17.27
N ILE A 234 7.28 7.11 -17.83
CA ILE A 234 8.72 7.22 -18.05
C ILE A 234 8.94 7.59 -19.52
N SER A 235 9.45 8.79 -19.79
CA SER A 235 9.43 9.37 -21.15
C SER A 235 10.39 8.72 -22.13
N ASN A 236 11.50 8.19 -21.63
CA ASN A 236 12.60 7.75 -22.47
C ASN A 236 13.43 6.67 -21.78
N MET A 237 14.19 5.93 -22.61
CA MET A 237 15.02 4.82 -22.14
C MET A 237 16.12 5.26 -21.17
N THR A 238 16.70 6.45 -21.36
CA THR A 238 17.76 6.98 -20.49
C THR A 238 17.27 7.19 -19.06
N SER A 239 16.08 7.77 -18.89
CA SER A 239 15.45 7.93 -17.58
C SER A 239 15.03 6.61 -16.96
N LEU A 240 14.64 5.62 -17.77
CA LEU A 240 14.37 4.26 -17.30
C LEU A 240 15.62 3.59 -16.75
N ILE A 241 16.67 3.42 -17.57
CA ILE A 241 17.84 2.57 -17.22
C ILE A 241 18.76 3.20 -16.18
N THR A 242 18.75 4.52 -16.03
CA THR A 242 19.56 5.21 -15.00
C THR A 242 18.92 5.12 -13.61
N ARG A 243 17.62 4.86 -13.54
CA ARG A 243 16.83 4.83 -12.29
C ARG A 243 16.40 3.43 -11.88
N PHE A 244 16.06 2.57 -12.85
CA PHE A 244 15.36 1.30 -12.62
C PHE A 244 15.96 0.15 -13.44
N ASP A 245 15.61 -1.10 -13.08
CA ASP A 245 15.94 -2.28 -13.87
C ASP A 245 14.75 -2.64 -14.79
N PRO A 246 14.89 -2.51 -16.12
CA PRO A 246 13.83 -2.85 -17.08
C PRO A 246 13.33 -4.30 -16.98
N LYS A 247 14.11 -5.22 -16.38
CA LYS A 247 13.67 -6.61 -16.19
C LYS A 247 12.49 -6.72 -15.22
N LEU A 248 12.31 -5.73 -14.34
CA LEU A 248 11.22 -5.68 -13.37
C LEU A 248 9.90 -5.16 -13.95
N ILE A 249 9.86 -4.79 -15.24
CA ILE A 249 8.62 -4.34 -15.88
C ILE A 249 7.62 -5.50 -15.96
N ILE A 250 6.49 -5.33 -15.28
CA ILE A 250 5.34 -6.23 -15.36
C ILE A 250 4.36 -5.78 -16.43
N THR A 251 3.48 -6.69 -16.86
CA THR A 251 2.37 -6.38 -17.77
C THR A 251 1.07 -6.38 -16.99
N ILE A 252 0.33 -5.28 -17.04
CA ILE A 252 -0.96 -5.10 -16.37
C ILE A 252 -2.05 -4.78 -17.41
N THR A 253 -3.31 -4.90 -17.02
CA THR A 253 -4.43 -4.57 -17.91
C THR A 253 -4.58 -3.05 -18.09
N LYS A 254 -5.25 -2.63 -19.17
CA LYS A 254 -5.56 -1.21 -19.38
C LYS A 254 -6.51 -0.67 -18.31
N SER A 255 -7.48 -1.48 -17.87
CA SER A 255 -8.42 -1.18 -16.78
C SER A 255 -7.68 -0.84 -15.50
N GLU A 256 -6.76 -1.70 -15.06
CA GLU A 256 -5.94 -1.47 -13.85
C GLU A 256 -5.06 -0.22 -13.97
N LEU A 257 -4.43 -0.01 -15.13
CA LEU A 257 -3.62 1.18 -15.35
C LEU A 257 -4.48 2.46 -15.31
N ASP A 258 -5.73 2.41 -15.78
CA ASP A 258 -6.62 3.58 -15.84
C ASP A 258 -7.23 3.97 -14.49
N LYS A 259 -7.25 3.05 -13.51
CA LYS A 259 -7.61 3.36 -12.11
C LYS A 259 -6.58 4.27 -11.42
N LEU A 260 -5.34 4.28 -11.88
CA LEU A 260 -4.26 5.07 -11.29
C LEU A 260 -4.28 6.51 -11.80
N GLU A 261 -4.21 7.46 -10.87
CA GLU A 261 -4.06 8.89 -11.18
C GLU A 261 -2.75 9.18 -11.91
N GLU A 262 -2.77 10.14 -12.84
CA GLU A 262 -1.56 10.60 -13.52
C GLU A 262 -0.66 11.39 -12.54
N GLY A 263 0.60 10.98 -12.45
CA GLY A 263 1.65 11.71 -11.74
C GLY A 263 2.58 12.47 -12.68
N ILE A 264 3.53 13.23 -12.12
CA ILE A 264 4.51 13.94 -12.95
C ILE A 264 5.42 12.93 -13.66
N GLU A 265 5.48 13.08 -14.98
CA GLU A 265 6.28 12.26 -15.88
C GLU A 265 7.78 12.30 -15.52
N ILE A 266 8.43 11.13 -15.56
CA ILE A 266 9.86 10.95 -15.30
C ILE A 266 10.63 11.14 -16.62
N LYS A 267 11.03 12.39 -16.86
CA LYS A 267 11.78 12.82 -18.06
C LYS A 267 13.28 12.81 -17.89
N LEU A 268 13.76 12.98 -16.66
CA LEU A 268 15.15 13.28 -16.34
C LEU A 268 15.90 12.03 -15.85
N PRO A 269 17.14 11.79 -16.31
CA PRO A 269 17.94 10.68 -15.81
C PRO A 269 18.36 10.87 -14.36
N ASN A 270 18.68 9.76 -13.71
CA ASN A 270 19.35 9.82 -12.40
C ASN A 270 20.69 10.56 -12.52
N TYR A 271 21.05 11.34 -11.50
CA TYR A 271 22.26 12.19 -11.51
C TYR A 271 22.29 13.29 -12.58
N ALA A 272 21.15 13.62 -13.20
CA ALA A 272 21.04 14.83 -13.99
C ALA A 272 21.29 16.07 -13.13
N ILE A 273 21.97 17.06 -13.70
CA ILE A 273 22.06 18.39 -13.12
C ILE A 273 21.11 19.28 -13.84
N VAL A 274 20.34 20.02 -13.04
CA VAL A 274 19.26 20.82 -13.54
C VAL A 274 19.34 22.24 -12.99
N SER A 275 18.95 23.21 -13.80
CA SER A 275 18.71 24.58 -13.38
C SER A 275 17.22 24.87 -13.42
N SER A 276 16.75 25.63 -12.45
CA SER A 276 15.38 26.12 -12.34
C SER A 276 15.41 27.56 -11.81
N PRO A 277 14.30 28.30 -11.84
CA PRO A 277 14.23 29.63 -11.21
C PRO A 277 14.66 29.62 -9.73
N SER A 278 14.47 28.50 -9.02
CA SER A 278 14.83 28.34 -7.61
C SER A 278 16.30 27.94 -7.35
N GLY A 279 17.10 27.70 -8.40
CA GLY A 279 18.53 27.39 -8.31
C GLY A 279 18.98 26.16 -9.09
N TYR A 280 20.15 25.64 -8.74
CA TYR A 280 20.77 24.47 -9.36
C TYR A 280 20.63 23.24 -8.46
N TYR A 281 20.33 22.09 -9.06
CA TYR A 281 20.10 20.85 -8.33
C TYR A 281 20.79 19.66 -9.01
N LEU A 282 21.27 18.71 -8.20
CA LEU A 282 21.58 17.36 -8.64
C LEU A 282 20.40 16.45 -8.31
N LEU A 283 19.88 15.72 -9.30
CA LEU A 283 18.89 14.68 -9.07
C LEU A 283 19.57 13.42 -8.54
N ASP A 284 19.03 12.85 -7.48
CA ASP A 284 19.62 11.71 -6.78
C ASP A 284 18.50 10.76 -6.40
N TYR A 285 18.12 9.94 -7.38
CA TYR A 285 16.88 9.18 -7.41
C TYR A 285 15.71 10.12 -7.10
N ASP A 286 14.96 9.85 -6.04
CA ASP A 286 13.74 10.59 -5.69
C ASP A 286 14.04 11.91 -4.96
N TYR A 287 15.32 12.26 -4.80
CA TYR A 287 15.74 13.51 -4.17
C TYR A 287 16.25 14.53 -5.19
N LYS A 288 15.98 15.81 -4.91
CA LYS A 288 16.70 16.95 -5.51
C LYS A 288 17.63 17.56 -4.48
N ARG A 289 18.92 17.62 -4.80
CA ARG A 289 19.96 18.14 -3.91
C ARG A 289 20.40 19.50 -4.40
N LYS A 290 20.09 20.55 -3.66
CA LYS A 290 20.38 21.92 -4.06
C LYS A 290 21.88 22.21 -3.93
N PHE A 291 22.50 22.75 -4.97
CA PHE A 291 23.84 23.33 -4.84
C PHE A 291 23.76 24.67 -4.12
N ASP A 292 24.68 24.94 -3.19
CA ASP A 292 24.70 26.20 -2.45
C ASP A 292 24.87 27.41 -3.37
N SER A 293 25.59 27.25 -4.49
CA SER A 293 25.71 28.25 -5.55
C SER A 293 26.15 27.63 -6.87
N TYR A 294 26.08 28.42 -7.96
CA TYR A 294 26.66 28.03 -9.24
C TYR A 294 28.20 27.88 -9.18
N ASP A 295 28.87 28.58 -8.28
CA ASP A 295 30.31 28.41 -8.08
C ASP A 295 30.66 27.02 -7.56
N VAL A 296 29.79 26.43 -6.72
CA VAL A 296 29.93 25.04 -6.28
C VAL A 296 29.77 24.07 -7.46
N VAL A 297 28.78 24.30 -8.33
CA VAL A 297 28.59 23.49 -9.56
C VAL A 297 29.89 23.47 -10.40
N ARG A 298 30.49 24.64 -10.61
CA ARG A 298 31.76 24.77 -11.35
C ARG A 298 32.94 24.15 -10.63
N ALA A 299 33.04 24.32 -9.30
CA ALA A 299 34.14 23.78 -8.51
C ALA A 299 34.16 22.24 -8.49
N ILE A 300 32.98 21.62 -8.49
CA ILE A 300 32.85 20.15 -8.59
C ILE A 300 33.22 19.63 -9.99
N GLY A 301 33.19 20.51 -11.00
CA GLY A 301 33.70 20.22 -12.35
C GLY A 301 32.63 19.92 -13.40
N TYR A 302 31.37 20.21 -13.11
CA TYR A 302 30.30 20.04 -14.10
C TYR A 302 30.41 21.08 -15.21
N ASN A 303 30.28 20.61 -16.45
CA ASN A 303 30.28 21.47 -17.62
C ASN A 303 28.92 22.19 -17.72
N PRO A 304 28.87 23.51 -17.96
CA PRO A 304 27.61 24.23 -18.13
C PRO A 304 26.68 23.64 -19.19
N ALA A 305 27.22 22.97 -20.21
CA ALA A 305 26.44 22.30 -21.26
C ALA A 305 25.73 21.01 -20.78
N GLU A 306 26.10 20.47 -19.62
CA GLU A 306 25.43 19.31 -19.00
C GLU A 306 24.19 19.72 -18.18
N ILE A 307 24.03 21.02 -17.91
CA ILE A 307 22.95 21.54 -17.06
C ILE A 307 21.66 21.61 -17.89
N MET A 308 20.65 20.86 -17.48
CA MET A 308 19.35 20.85 -18.12
C MET A 308 18.43 21.91 -17.50
N GLU A 309 17.85 22.79 -18.31
CA GLU A 309 16.86 23.75 -17.82
C GLU A 309 15.50 23.07 -17.58
N VAL A 310 14.92 23.26 -16.40
CA VAL A 310 13.64 22.70 -15.98
C VAL A 310 12.81 23.72 -15.21
N THR A 311 11.52 23.44 -15.06
CA THR A 311 10.62 24.23 -14.21
C THR A 311 10.64 23.77 -12.75
N ASP A 312 10.28 24.65 -11.82
CA ASP A 312 10.11 24.27 -10.41
C ASP A 312 9.02 23.20 -10.23
N THR A 313 8.01 23.20 -11.10
CA THR A 313 6.94 22.20 -11.14
C THR A 313 7.48 20.80 -11.45
N GLU A 314 8.38 20.67 -12.43
CA GLU A 314 9.02 19.37 -12.76
C GLU A 314 9.87 18.82 -11.62
N LEU A 315 10.29 19.68 -10.70
CA LEU A 315 11.04 19.32 -9.50
C LEU A 315 10.16 19.13 -8.26
N SER A 316 8.84 19.33 -8.34
CA SER A 316 7.96 19.35 -7.17
C SER A 316 7.74 17.98 -6.52
N GLU A 317 7.81 16.90 -7.30
CA GLU A 317 7.71 15.51 -6.81
C GLU A 317 9.02 14.93 -6.30
N TYR A 318 10.16 15.62 -6.47
CA TYR A 318 11.43 15.22 -5.88
C TYR A 318 11.54 15.74 -4.45
N LEU A 319 11.84 14.84 -3.51
CA LEU A 319 12.07 15.16 -2.11
C LEU A 319 13.31 16.05 -1.95
N PRO A 320 13.32 17.01 -1.02
CA PRO A 320 14.53 17.78 -0.74
C PRO A 320 15.61 16.86 -0.15
N GLY A 321 16.77 16.83 -0.78
CA GLY A 321 17.96 16.14 -0.27
C GLY A 321 18.94 17.10 0.42
N LYS A 322 20.03 16.57 0.98
CA LYS A 322 21.11 17.37 1.57
C LYS A 322 21.71 18.31 0.51
N ASN A 323 21.85 19.59 0.88
CA ASN A 323 22.53 20.58 0.05
C ASN A 323 23.96 20.14 -0.31
N ILE A 324 24.43 20.64 -1.44
CA ILE A 324 25.76 20.36 -1.97
C ILE A 324 26.62 21.61 -1.80
N SER A 325 27.59 21.51 -0.91
CA SER A 325 28.61 22.52 -0.64
C SER A 325 29.92 22.20 -1.39
N ALA A 326 30.86 23.14 -1.38
CA ALA A 326 32.15 22.99 -2.06
C ALA A 326 33.06 21.89 -1.47
N ASP A 327 32.84 21.50 -0.22
CA ASP A 327 33.62 20.50 0.52
C ASP A 327 32.98 19.10 0.52
N VAL A 328 31.88 18.91 -0.22
CA VAL A 328 31.23 17.61 -0.36
C VAL A 328 32.23 16.55 -0.87
N LYS A 329 32.15 15.35 -0.28
CA LYS A 329 32.94 14.18 -0.69
C LYS A 329 32.01 13.07 -1.11
N ASP A 330 32.46 12.18 -1.99
CA ASP A 330 31.69 11.01 -2.42
C ASP A 330 30.24 11.40 -2.81
N LEU A 331 30.09 12.47 -3.60
CA LEU A 331 28.80 13.11 -3.92
C LEU A 331 27.75 12.12 -4.45
N THR A 332 28.18 11.24 -5.36
CA THR A 332 27.37 10.15 -5.95
C THR A 332 27.49 8.82 -5.20
N GLY A 333 28.28 8.81 -4.11
CA GLY A 333 28.58 7.66 -3.28
C GLY A 333 29.52 6.64 -3.91
N ARG A 334 30.05 5.75 -3.07
CA ARG A 334 30.92 4.63 -3.47
C ARG A 334 30.77 3.43 -2.55
N LEU A 335 31.06 2.25 -3.09
CA LEU A 335 31.02 1.00 -2.35
C LEU A 335 32.40 0.64 -1.83
N VAL A 336 32.46 0.23 -0.57
CA VAL A 336 33.70 -0.22 0.05
C VAL A 336 33.52 -1.56 0.76
N GLN A 337 34.59 -2.34 0.79
CA GLN A 337 34.75 -3.53 1.62
C GLN A 337 35.88 -3.27 2.62
N LEU A 338 35.62 -3.49 3.91
CA LEU A 338 36.67 -3.40 4.93
C LEU A 338 37.67 -4.55 4.76
N LYS A 339 38.95 -4.22 4.57
CA LYS A 339 40.02 -5.21 4.33
C LYS A 339 40.03 -6.31 5.39
N GLY A 340 40.19 -7.55 4.94
CA GLY A 340 40.20 -8.72 5.83
C GLY A 340 38.83 -9.17 6.34
N THR A 341 37.73 -8.53 5.91
CA THR A 341 36.37 -8.89 6.32
C THR A 341 35.45 -9.06 5.11
N ASN A 342 34.24 -9.59 5.34
CA ASN A 342 33.14 -9.56 4.37
C ASN A 342 32.12 -8.45 4.68
N ASN A 343 32.56 -7.38 5.36
CA ASN A 343 31.71 -6.25 5.68
C ASN A 343 31.74 -5.22 4.55
N PHE A 344 30.57 -4.94 3.99
CA PHE A 344 30.39 -3.97 2.90
C PHE A 344 29.70 -2.72 3.43
N TYR A 345 30.08 -1.57 2.87
CA TYR A 345 29.50 -0.28 3.22
C TYR A 345 29.30 0.57 1.98
N TYR A 346 28.28 1.42 2.02
CA TYR A 346 28.08 2.51 1.07
C TYR A 346 28.47 3.82 1.76
N ILE A 347 29.48 4.51 1.22
CA ILE A 347 29.92 5.82 1.72
C ILE A 347 29.34 6.89 0.79
N LYS A 348 28.71 7.91 1.36
CA LYS A 348 28.17 9.06 0.63
C LYS A 348 28.15 10.28 1.53
N ASP A 349 28.63 11.40 0.99
CA ASP A 349 28.79 12.65 1.72
C ASP A 349 29.64 12.46 3.01
N ASP A 350 29.06 12.75 4.17
CA ASP A 350 29.65 12.59 5.50
C ASP A 350 29.08 11.36 6.23
N THR A 351 28.51 10.40 5.50
CA THR A 351 27.87 9.22 6.08
C THR A 351 28.37 7.91 5.49
N TYR A 352 28.18 6.83 6.24
CA TYR A 352 28.33 5.48 5.73
C TYR A 352 27.23 4.55 6.24
N ALA A 353 26.69 3.74 5.35
CA ALA A 353 25.65 2.75 5.64
C ALA A 353 26.21 1.33 5.49
N PRO A 354 25.99 0.42 6.46
CA PRO A 354 26.33 -0.98 6.28
C PRO A 354 25.45 -1.64 5.20
N ILE A 355 26.01 -2.61 4.47
CA ILE A 355 25.28 -3.45 3.53
C ILE A 355 25.44 -4.89 3.99
N LEU A 356 24.35 -5.49 4.47
CA LEU A 356 24.38 -6.78 5.16
C LEU A 356 24.52 -7.97 4.22
N ASP A 357 24.27 -7.76 2.92
CA ASP A 357 24.38 -8.80 1.91
C ASP A 357 24.94 -8.23 0.59
N LYS A 358 25.88 -8.95 -0.01
CA LYS A 358 26.43 -8.59 -1.33
C LYS A 358 25.35 -8.62 -2.43
N LYS A 359 24.26 -9.36 -2.26
CA LYS A 359 23.10 -9.38 -3.17
C LYS A 359 22.36 -8.05 -3.20
N ILE A 360 22.32 -7.32 -2.06
CA ILE A 360 21.76 -5.97 -2.00
C ILE A 360 22.59 -5.00 -2.84
N ILE A 361 23.91 -5.19 -2.91
CA ILE A 361 24.77 -4.40 -3.80
C ILE A 361 24.36 -4.59 -5.26
N GLN A 362 24.08 -5.83 -5.68
CA GLN A 362 23.68 -6.14 -7.06
C GLN A 362 22.33 -5.50 -7.41
N LEU A 363 21.39 -5.47 -6.46
CA LEU A 363 20.09 -4.82 -6.61
C LEU A 363 20.21 -3.30 -6.71
N ASN A 364 20.96 -2.69 -5.80
CA ASN A 364 20.93 -1.24 -5.63
C ASN A 364 21.97 -0.52 -6.49
N PHE A 365 23.13 -1.15 -6.71
CA PHE A 365 24.31 -0.55 -7.31
C PHE A 365 24.97 -1.48 -8.34
N PRO A 366 24.24 -2.00 -9.35
CA PRO A 366 24.74 -3.03 -10.27
C PRO A 366 25.99 -2.62 -11.04
N ASN A 367 26.23 -1.31 -11.20
CA ASN A 367 27.32 -0.74 -11.99
C ASN A 367 28.49 -0.20 -11.16
N LEU A 368 28.40 -0.22 -9.82
CA LEU A 368 29.47 0.27 -8.96
C LEU A 368 30.48 -0.85 -8.64
N THR A 369 31.75 -0.47 -8.59
CA THR A 369 32.84 -1.36 -8.15
C THR A 369 33.07 -1.23 -6.65
N ILE A 370 33.64 -2.27 -6.04
CA ILE A 370 33.88 -2.33 -4.59
C ILE A 370 35.36 -2.07 -4.32
N ASP A 371 35.65 -0.98 -3.61
CA ASP A 371 37.00 -0.64 -3.18
C ASP A 371 37.35 -1.30 -1.84
N LYS A 372 38.57 -1.83 -1.71
CA LYS A 372 39.06 -2.38 -0.44
C LYS A 372 39.73 -1.30 0.38
N VAL A 373 39.20 -1.02 1.57
CA VAL A 373 39.66 0.08 2.43
C VAL A 373 40.05 -0.38 3.83
N ASP A 374 40.89 0.40 4.51
CA ASP A 374 41.18 0.26 5.94
C ASP A 374 40.17 1.06 6.78
N ASN A 375 40.15 0.85 8.10
CA ASN A 375 39.23 1.56 9.02
C ASN A 375 39.33 3.09 8.94
N SER A 376 40.48 3.64 8.54
CA SER A 376 40.68 5.08 8.39
C SER A 376 39.75 5.72 7.36
N ALA A 377 39.19 4.95 6.41
CA ALA A 377 38.23 5.44 5.44
C ALA A 377 36.89 5.89 6.06
N PHE A 378 36.61 5.48 7.30
CA PHE A 378 35.40 5.86 8.04
C PHE A 378 35.62 7.01 9.02
N ASN A 379 36.84 7.56 9.09
CA ASN A 379 37.15 8.68 9.97
C ASN A 379 36.29 9.89 9.62
N ASN A 380 35.64 10.48 10.62
CA ASN A 380 34.74 11.64 10.48
C ASN A 380 33.47 11.37 9.65
N LEU A 381 33.09 10.10 9.44
CA LEU A 381 31.81 9.73 8.84
C LEU A 381 30.81 9.29 9.92
N ASN A 382 29.56 9.67 9.74
CA ASN A 382 28.45 9.25 10.59
C ASN A 382 27.85 7.95 10.07
N LYS A 383 27.72 6.96 10.95
CA LYS A 383 27.04 5.71 10.60
C LYS A 383 25.53 5.95 10.44
N THR A 384 24.95 5.38 9.40
CA THR A 384 23.49 5.40 9.16
C THR A 384 22.91 3.98 9.17
N GLU A 385 21.59 3.89 9.02
CA GLU A 385 20.88 2.62 8.90
C GLU A 385 21.38 1.80 7.69
N PRO A 386 21.28 0.46 7.76
CA PRO A 386 21.68 -0.39 6.66
C PRO A 386 20.97 -0.07 5.34
N ILE A 387 21.68 -0.23 4.22
CA ILE A 387 21.06 -0.14 2.89
C ILE A 387 20.12 -1.33 2.70
N LEU A 388 18.85 -1.05 2.43
CA LEU A 388 17.83 -2.03 2.10
C LEU A 388 17.66 -2.17 0.59
N PRO A 389 17.13 -3.30 0.08
CA PRO A 389 16.69 -3.41 -1.30
C PRO A 389 15.75 -2.27 -1.75
N LYS A 390 15.83 -1.86 -3.01
CA LYS A 390 14.97 -0.80 -3.58
C LYS A 390 13.50 -1.19 -3.65
N ASN A 391 12.62 -0.18 -3.62
CA ASN A 391 11.20 -0.33 -3.91
C ASN A 391 10.96 -1.07 -5.25
N GLY A 392 9.94 -1.92 -5.30
CA GLY A 392 9.59 -2.75 -6.45
C GLY A 392 10.49 -3.96 -6.69
N THR A 393 11.57 -4.13 -5.91
CA THR A 393 12.41 -5.34 -6.02
C THR A 393 11.74 -6.54 -5.39
N ILE A 394 11.95 -7.72 -5.98
CA ILE A 394 11.43 -8.98 -5.47
C ILE A 394 12.58 -9.74 -4.82
N ILE A 395 12.41 -10.06 -3.54
CA ILE A 395 13.41 -10.78 -2.75
C ILE A 395 12.87 -12.12 -2.27
N GLY A 396 13.76 -13.10 -2.17
CA GLY A 396 13.52 -14.36 -1.46
C GLY A 396 14.47 -14.45 -0.26
N VAL A 397 14.10 -15.22 0.76
CA VAL A 397 14.95 -15.43 1.95
C VAL A 397 15.66 -16.77 1.84
N GLU A 398 16.98 -16.77 1.85
CA GLU A 398 17.76 -18.01 1.78
C GLU A 398 17.46 -18.92 2.98
N GLY A 399 17.15 -20.19 2.69
CA GLY A 399 16.77 -21.18 3.70
C GLY A 399 15.28 -21.17 4.05
N GLU A 400 14.50 -20.23 3.50
CA GLU A 400 13.04 -20.19 3.60
C GLU A 400 12.39 -20.24 2.22
N ALA A 401 11.15 -20.68 2.14
CA ALA A 401 10.35 -20.67 0.91
C ALA A 401 9.45 -19.42 0.84
N THR A 402 9.90 -18.30 1.40
CA THR A 402 9.15 -17.05 1.54
C THR A 402 9.66 -15.99 0.55
N ILE A 403 8.73 -15.26 -0.05
CA ILE A 403 9.01 -14.28 -1.10
C ILE A 403 8.33 -12.98 -0.74
N TYR A 404 9.01 -11.88 -1.02
CA TYR A 404 8.53 -10.55 -0.70
C TYR A 404 8.76 -9.59 -1.87
N VAL A 405 7.88 -8.61 -1.98
CA VAL A 405 8.14 -7.38 -2.72
C VAL A 405 8.53 -6.27 -1.75
N MET A 406 9.49 -5.46 -2.16
CA MET A 406 10.00 -4.37 -1.34
C MET A 406 9.21 -3.09 -1.60
N GLU A 407 8.75 -2.44 -0.54
CA GLU A 407 7.97 -1.21 -0.63
C GLU A 407 8.24 -0.33 0.58
N ASN A 408 8.68 0.91 0.34
CA ASN A 408 8.87 1.96 1.34
C ASN A 408 9.68 1.48 2.57
N GLY A 409 10.76 0.73 2.30
CA GLY A 409 11.66 0.20 3.31
C GLY A 409 11.15 -1.05 4.04
N LYS A 410 9.99 -1.59 3.66
CA LYS A 410 9.40 -2.82 4.20
C LYS A 410 9.43 -3.94 3.17
N LYS A 411 9.37 -5.18 3.65
CA LYS A 411 9.14 -6.37 2.80
C LYS A 411 7.67 -6.79 2.96
N ARG A 412 6.95 -6.87 1.85
CA ARG A 412 5.54 -7.31 1.82
C ARG A 412 5.48 -8.74 1.33
N HIS A 413 4.99 -9.63 2.17
CA HIS A 413 4.94 -11.06 1.86
C HIS A 413 4.03 -11.34 0.65
N ILE A 414 4.45 -12.26 -0.22
CA ILE A 414 3.66 -12.75 -1.35
C ILE A 414 3.17 -14.13 -0.99
N ASN A 415 1.89 -14.22 -0.60
CA ASN A 415 1.35 -15.38 0.13
C ASN A 415 1.38 -16.71 -0.64
N ASN A 416 1.33 -16.68 -1.97
CA ASN A 416 1.36 -17.88 -2.80
C ASN A 416 1.78 -17.56 -4.24
N GLU A 417 2.05 -18.62 -5.01
CA GLU A 417 2.41 -18.52 -6.43
C GLU A 417 1.32 -17.85 -7.27
N GLU A 418 0.05 -18.08 -6.95
CA GLU A 418 -1.05 -17.46 -7.70
C GLU A 418 -1.01 -15.93 -7.61
N THR A 419 -0.83 -15.39 -6.40
CA THR A 419 -0.65 -13.96 -6.16
C THR A 419 0.60 -13.45 -6.89
N PHE A 420 1.72 -14.17 -6.80
CA PHE A 420 2.94 -13.81 -7.51
C PHE A 420 2.73 -13.65 -9.02
N LEU A 421 2.04 -14.61 -9.64
CA LEU A 421 1.79 -14.62 -11.08
C LEU A 421 0.74 -13.59 -11.49
N GLN A 422 -0.32 -13.38 -10.70
CA GLN A 422 -1.35 -12.38 -10.98
C GLN A 422 -0.81 -10.94 -10.94
N TYR A 423 0.14 -10.64 -10.06
CA TYR A 423 0.85 -9.36 -10.07
C TYR A 423 1.85 -9.23 -11.24
N GLY A 424 1.95 -10.24 -12.12
CA GLY A 424 2.82 -10.22 -13.29
C GLY A 424 4.31 -10.39 -12.97
N TYR A 425 4.66 -10.79 -11.74
CA TYR A 425 6.05 -11.00 -11.35
C TYR A 425 6.66 -12.21 -12.04
N ASN A 426 7.99 -12.21 -12.14
CA ASN A 426 8.76 -13.26 -12.81
C ASN A 426 9.76 -13.89 -11.84
N TRP A 427 9.71 -15.21 -11.71
CA TRP A 427 10.61 -16.00 -10.87
C TRP A 427 12.10 -15.74 -11.13
N LYS A 428 12.47 -15.39 -12.37
CA LYS A 428 13.86 -15.05 -12.74
C LYS A 428 14.37 -13.75 -12.12
N ASN A 429 13.46 -12.90 -11.65
CA ASN A 429 13.79 -11.60 -11.05
C ASN A 429 13.89 -11.66 -9.52
N VAL A 430 13.62 -12.82 -8.91
CA VAL A 430 13.73 -12.99 -7.46
C VAL A 430 15.20 -13.00 -7.07
N VAL A 431 15.59 -12.08 -6.18
CA VAL A 431 16.93 -12.04 -5.60
C VAL A 431 16.91 -12.62 -4.20
N TRP A 432 17.56 -13.76 -4.04
CA TRP A 432 17.70 -14.44 -2.76
C TRP A 432 18.75 -13.73 -1.90
N ILE A 433 18.34 -13.25 -0.73
CA ILE A 433 19.20 -12.61 0.27
C ILE A 433 19.29 -13.49 1.52
N SER A 434 20.38 -13.35 2.26
CA SER A 434 20.59 -14.06 3.53
C SER A 434 19.51 -13.75 4.57
N PHE A 435 19.19 -14.75 5.39
CA PHE A 435 18.24 -14.61 6.50
C PHE A 435 18.57 -13.41 7.41
N SER A 436 19.85 -13.17 7.73
CA SER A 436 20.27 -12.03 8.56
C SER A 436 19.97 -10.67 7.92
N ALA A 437 20.07 -10.56 6.60
CA ALA A 437 19.73 -9.33 5.89
C ALA A 437 18.21 -9.14 5.81
N ALA A 438 17.46 -10.22 5.62
CA ALA A 438 16.00 -10.18 5.61
C ALA A 438 15.38 -9.88 6.99
N LEU A 439 16.05 -10.28 8.08
CA LEU A 439 15.55 -10.13 9.45
C LEU A 439 15.44 -8.67 9.90
N ILE A 440 16.30 -7.79 9.39
CA ILE A 440 16.28 -6.36 9.77
C ILE A 440 15.24 -5.56 9.00
N ILE A 441 14.70 -6.11 7.90
CA ILE A 441 13.72 -5.43 7.07
C ILE A 441 12.37 -5.58 7.75
N PRO A 442 11.70 -4.48 8.14
CA PRO A 442 10.38 -4.56 8.74
C PRO A 442 9.36 -5.22 7.81
N GLU A 443 8.46 -6.01 8.38
CA GLU A 443 7.33 -6.58 7.63
C GLU A 443 6.34 -5.46 7.25
N GLY A 444 5.80 -5.54 6.05
CA GLY A 444 4.66 -4.75 5.59
C GLY A 444 3.45 -5.63 5.33
N GLN A 445 2.27 -5.02 5.16
CA GLN A 445 1.06 -5.79 4.82
C GLN A 445 1.32 -6.71 3.62
N PRO A 446 0.97 -8.00 3.68
CA PRO A 446 1.18 -8.89 2.55
C PRO A 446 0.45 -8.41 1.30
N LEU A 447 0.97 -8.82 0.14
CA LEU A 447 0.19 -8.77 -1.09
C LEU A 447 -0.98 -9.74 -1.00
N GLN A 448 -2.12 -9.22 -1.43
CA GLN A 448 -3.38 -9.92 -1.45
C GLN A 448 -3.65 -10.38 -2.88
N LEU A 449 -4.29 -11.54 -3.05
CA LEU A 449 -4.72 -11.97 -4.38
C LEU A 449 -5.55 -10.85 -5.03
N ILE A 450 -5.33 -10.62 -6.32
CA ILE A 450 -6.10 -9.63 -7.06
C ILE A 450 -7.49 -10.22 -7.27
N GLU A 451 -8.46 -9.77 -6.49
CA GLU A 451 -9.87 -10.09 -6.69
C GLU A 451 -10.33 -9.35 -7.95
N GLN A 452 -10.37 -10.05 -9.10
CA GLN A 452 -10.88 -9.50 -10.36
C GLN A 452 -12.36 -9.11 -10.19
N LEU A 453 -12.62 -7.82 -9.98
CA LEU A 453 -14.00 -7.28 -9.95
C LEU A 453 -14.58 -7.08 -11.36
N ASP A 454 -13.76 -7.25 -12.40
CA ASP A 454 -14.17 -7.05 -13.79
C ASP A 454 -14.72 -8.38 -14.37
N ASN A 455 -15.92 -8.79 -13.94
CA ASN A 455 -16.72 -9.79 -14.65
C ASN A 455 -18.21 -9.65 -14.28
N LEU A 456 -18.88 -8.60 -14.76
CA LEU A 456 -20.34 -8.62 -14.94
C LEU A 456 -20.81 -8.17 -16.34
N ASP A 457 -19.91 -7.79 -17.25
CA ASP A 457 -20.30 -7.42 -18.62
C ASP A 457 -20.35 -8.61 -19.61
N VAL A 458 -20.37 -9.86 -19.14
CA VAL A 458 -20.51 -11.03 -20.03
C VAL A 458 -21.47 -12.08 -19.48
N VAL A 459 -22.77 -11.75 -19.32
CA VAL A 459 -23.85 -12.73 -19.56
C VAL A 459 -25.13 -12.00 -19.99
N THR A 460 -25.72 -12.44 -21.11
CA THR A 460 -27.03 -12.11 -21.72
C THR A 460 -27.04 -10.83 -22.59
N THR A 461 -27.00 -10.92 -23.93
CA THR A 461 -28.13 -11.38 -24.78
C THR A 461 -27.66 -11.76 -26.19
N SER A 462 -27.15 -12.96 -26.38
CA SER A 462 -27.13 -13.63 -27.69
C SER A 462 -27.00 -15.12 -27.45
N ASP A 463 -28.15 -15.82 -27.44
CA ASP A 463 -28.32 -17.24 -27.81
C ASP A 463 -29.60 -17.82 -27.19
N ILE A 464 -30.74 -17.16 -27.47
CA ILE A 464 -32.04 -17.84 -27.52
C ILE A 464 -32.68 -17.51 -28.87
N SER A 465 -32.07 -18.04 -29.93
CA SER A 465 -32.72 -18.16 -31.25
C SER A 465 -32.00 -19.18 -32.13
N SER A 466 -31.95 -20.45 -31.71
CA SER A 466 -32.01 -21.62 -32.61
C SER A 466 -31.80 -22.95 -31.86
N LEU A 467 -32.91 -23.57 -31.46
CA LEU A 467 -33.30 -24.98 -31.71
C LEU A 467 -34.38 -25.42 -30.73
#